data_AF-A0A8K0NSE9-F1
#
_entry.id   AF-A0A8K0NSE9-F1
#
_cell.length_a   1.000
_cell.length_b   1.000
_cell.length_c   1.000
_cell.angle_alpha   90.00
_cell.angle_beta   90.00
_cell.angle_gamma   90.00
#
_symmetry.space_group_name_H-M   'P 1'
#
loop_
_entity.id
_entity.type
_entity.pdbx_description
1 polymer ?
#
loop_
_entity_poly.entity_id
_entity_poly.type
_entity_poly.pdbx_seq_one_letter_code
_entity_poly.pdbx_strand_id
1 'polypeptide(L)' 'MAASTTASQGEMDASRVPIQWRDQCSALLIPLNKCRHKTLYAPWKCEDERHGYEK' A
#
# COMPACT_ATOMS: atom_id res chain seq x y z
N MET A 1 -6.22 -16.56 -6.80
CA MET A 1 -6.15 -15.35 -7.65
C MET A 1 -4.79 -14.74 -7.40
N ALA A 2 -3.85 -14.81 -8.35
CA ALA A 2 -2.60 -14.07 -8.22
C ALA A 2 -2.99 -12.59 -8.20
N ALA A 3 -3.00 -11.98 -7.02
CA ALA A 3 -3.37 -10.59 -6.86
C ALA A 3 -2.37 -9.80 -7.69
N SER A 4 -2.84 -9.19 -8.77
CA SER A 4 -2.07 -8.20 -9.52
C SER A 4 -1.52 -7.22 -8.49
N THR A 5 -0.21 -7.16 -8.34
CA THR A 5 0.48 -6.28 -7.37
C THR A 5 0.28 -4.79 -7.72
N THR A 6 -0.33 -4.54 -8.88
CA THR A 6 -0.64 -3.25 -9.48
C THR A 6 -2.10 -2.88 -9.23
N ALA A 7 -2.32 -1.72 -8.59
CA ALA A 7 -3.64 -1.15 -8.37
C ALA A 7 -4.20 -0.56 -9.67
N SER A 8 -5.53 -0.43 -9.78
CA SER A 8 -6.13 0.30 -10.90
C SER A 8 -5.79 1.80 -10.81
N GLN A 9 -5.78 2.51 -11.95
CA GLN A 9 -5.48 3.94 -11.97
C GLN A 9 -6.43 4.75 -11.08
N GLY A 10 -7.72 4.42 -11.10
CA GLY A 10 -8.73 5.06 -10.25
C GLY A 10 -8.50 4.83 -8.75
N GLU A 11 -8.05 3.64 -8.36
CA GLU A 11 -7.71 3.36 -6.96
C GLU A 11 -6.46 4.12 -6.49
N MET A 12 -5.44 4.26 -7.35
CA MET A 12 -4.24 5.05 -7.05
C MET A 12 -4.56 6.54 -6.89
N ASP A 13 -5.49 7.07 -7.70
CA ASP A 13 -5.95 8.46 -7.59
C ASP A 13 -6.79 8.67 -6.32
N ALA A 14 -7.73 7.75 -6.03
CA ALA A 14 -8.57 7.83 -4.83
C ALA A 14 -7.75 7.76 -3.53
N SER A 15 -6.68 6.96 -3.52
CA SER A 15 -5.76 6.83 -2.39
C SER A 15 -4.62 7.86 -2.39
N ARG A 16 -4.62 8.79 -3.35
CA ARG A 16 -3.64 9.89 -3.49
C ARG A 16 -2.19 9.39 -3.48
N VAL A 17 -1.92 8.29 -4.19
CA VAL A 17 -0.56 7.75 -4.31
C VAL A 17 0.28 8.69 -5.19
N PRO A 18 1.41 9.22 -4.69
CA PRO A 18 2.36 10.01 -5.48
C PRO A 18 2.86 9.23 -6.69
N ILE A 19 3.16 9.92 -7.78
CA ILE A 19 3.61 9.31 -9.04
C ILE A 19 4.81 8.38 -8.84
N GLN A 20 5.71 8.72 -7.91
CA GLN A 20 6.90 7.95 -7.57
C GLN A 20 6.58 6.54 -7.04
N TRP A 21 5.40 6.33 -6.45
CA TRP A 21 4.98 5.05 -5.86
C TRP A 21 3.82 4.39 -6.62
N ARG A 22 3.54 4.85 -7.85
CA ARG A 22 2.60 4.20 -8.79
C ARG A 22 3.31 3.11 -9.58
N ASP A 23 3.93 2.19 -8.87
CA ASP A 23 4.70 1.08 -9.42
C ASP A 23 3.82 -0.19 -9.54
N GLN A 24 4.47 -1.28 -9.95
CA GLN A 24 3.84 -2.60 -9.99
C GLN A 24 3.54 -3.16 -8.59
N CYS A 25 3.87 -2.45 -7.50
CA CYS A 25 3.63 -2.84 -6.10
C CYS A 25 2.60 -1.93 -5.41
N SER A 26 2.01 -0.98 -6.15
CA SER A 26 1.05 0.00 -5.65
C SER A 26 -0.16 -0.61 -4.95
N ALA A 27 -0.59 -1.82 -5.32
CA ALA A 27 -1.70 -2.50 -4.64
C ALA A 27 -1.37 -2.92 -3.20
N LEU A 28 -0.10 -3.15 -2.88
CA LEU A 28 0.38 -3.49 -1.53
C LEU A 28 0.58 -2.24 -0.67
N LEU A 29 0.92 -1.11 -1.30
CA LEU A 29 1.15 0.16 -0.61
C LEU A 29 -0.14 0.78 -0.07
N ILE A 30 -1.25 0.66 -0.80
CA ILE A 30 -2.56 1.19 -0.38
C ILE A 30 -3.02 0.62 0.98
N PRO A 31 -3.06 -0.70 1.22
CA PRO A 31 -3.44 -1.26 2.52
C PRO A 31 -2.43 -0.90 3.62
N LEU A 32 -1.12 -0.87 3.31
CA LEU A 32 -0.09 -0.44 4.27
C LEU A 32 -0.33 0.99 4.75
N ASN A 33 -0.60 1.93 3.83
CA ASN A 33 -0.86 3.32 4.17
C ASN A 33 -2.17 3.48 4.96
N LYS A 34 -3.23 2.72 4.61
CA LYS A 34 -4.48 2.69 5.40
C LYS A 34 -4.22 2.22 6.84
N CYS A 35 -3.42 1.16 7.01
CA CYS A 35 -3.08 0.65 8.33
C CYS A 35 -2.27 1.68 9.13
N ARG A 36 -1.26 2.29 8.52
CA ARG A 36 -0.45 3.36 9.13
C ARG A 36 -1.29 4.55 9.60
N HIS A 37 -2.23 5.03 8.79
CA HIS A 37 -3.12 6.12 9.20
C HIS A 37 -4.04 5.71 10.35
N LYS A 38 -4.56 4.48 10.35
CA LYS A 38 -5.44 3.96 11.41
C LYS A 38 -4.71 3.81 12.74
N THR A 39 -3.43 3.43 12.73
CA THR A 39 -2.63 3.17 13.93
C THR A 39 -1.74 4.34 14.33
N LEU A 40 -1.91 5.50 13.69
CA LEU A 40 -1.08 6.69 13.89
C LEU A 40 0.42 6.41 13.73
N TYR A 41 0.78 5.58 12.75
CA TYR A 41 2.15 5.21 12.41
C TYR A 41 2.89 4.50 13.56
N ALA A 42 2.16 3.76 14.40
CA ALA A 42 2.77 2.95 15.45
C ALA A 42 3.73 1.89 14.84
N PRO A 43 5.01 1.83 15.26
CA PRO A 43 6.04 1.01 14.62
C PRO A 43 5.91 -0.51 14.86
N TRP A 44 5.04 -0.94 15.79
CA TRP A 44 4.77 -2.35 16.10
C TRP A 44 3.47 -2.86 15.48
N LYS A 45 2.81 -2.06 14.63
CA LYS A 45 1.57 -2.43 13.93
C LYS A 45 1.82 -2.38 12.43
N CYS A 46 1.05 -3.17 11.68
CA CYS A 46 1.12 -3.26 10.22
C CYS A 46 2.42 -3.92 9.70
N GLU A 47 3.03 -4.79 10.51
CA GLU A 47 4.28 -5.48 10.17
C GLU A 47 4.09 -6.45 8.99
N ASP A 48 2.96 -7.15 8.92
CA ASP A 48 2.67 -8.12 7.87
C ASP A 48 2.54 -7.43 6.50
N GLU A 49 1.84 -6.29 6.45
CA GLU A 49 1.71 -5.48 5.24
C GLU A 49 3.03 -4.82 4.86
N ARG A 50 3.85 -4.41 5.83
CA ARG A 50 5.19 -3.85 5.58
C ARG A 50 6.11 -4.91 4.98
N HIS A 51 6.21 -6.08 5.62
CA HIS A 51 7.00 -7.19 5.11
C HIS A 51 6.46 -7.73 3.78
N GLY A 52 5.15 -7.60 3.53
CA GLY A 52 4.55 -7.90 2.24
C GLY A 52 5.01 -6.95 1.13
N TYR A 53 5.20 -5.67 1.44
CA TYR A 53 5.67 -4.64 0.50
C TYR A 53 7.19 -4.69 0.25
N GLU A 54 7.98 -5.13 1.23
CA GLU A 54 9.46 -5.18 1.17
C GLU A 54 10.02 -6.44 0.49
N LYS A 55 9.16 -7.41 0.13
CA LYS A 55 9.55 -8.64 -0.60
C LYS A 55 9.69 -8.39 -2.09
#